data_AF-A0A822E8X2-F1
#
_entry.id   AF-A0A822E8X2-F1
#
_cell.length_a   1.000
_cell.length_b   1.000
_cell.length_c   1.000
_cell.angle_alpha   90.00
_cell.angle_beta   90.00
_cell.angle_gamma   90.00
#
_symmetry.space_group_name_H-M   'P 1'
#
loop_
_entity.id
_entity.type
_entity.pdbx_description
1 polymer ?
#
loop_
_entity_poly.entity_id
_entity_poly.type
_entity_poly.pdbx_seq_one_letter_code
_entity_poly.pdbx_strand_id
1 'polypeptide(L)'
;MYICHWYLFLLSFICIYANINSNNIHYPAIFIPGNGGSQIWARLNRTTPTPHFFCARHSDWFELWFNVRLLLPEVIDCFIDNMRLTYNSTTKKTSNLEGIDIQIPGFGETSTIEYFDSSSYSYSSYFAPMIRSLVTLGYTRGINLRGAPYDFRRGLDEQDDYLNNLTQLVIDTYEKNNQTKIIFITHSMGGPFALYWLHQQTNSFKEKYIHSMINIAAPWGGAIKALRLMASGDNIDVRY
;
A
#
# COMPACT_ATOMS: atom_id res chain seq x y z
N MET A 1 -7.69 -50.95 35.73
CA MET A 1 -6.91 -49.70 35.59
C MET A 1 -6.02 -49.71 34.34
N TYR A 2 -6.48 -50.20 33.19
CA TYR A 2 -5.68 -50.30 31.95
C TYR A 2 -6.33 -49.62 30.73
N ILE A 3 -7.59 -49.19 30.83
CA ILE A 3 -8.36 -48.60 29.72
C ILE A 3 -7.99 -47.12 29.48
N CYS A 4 -7.48 -46.41 30.49
CA CYS A 4 -7.18 -44.97 30.42
C CYS A 4 -5.90 -44.66 29.60
N HIS A 5 -4.90 -45.56 29.59
CA HIS A 5 -3.64 -45.33 28.85
C HIS A 5 -3.80 -45.43 27.33
N TRP A 6 -4.72 -46.26 26.83
CA TRP A 6 -4.95 -46.41 25.40
C TRP A 6 -5.63 -45.19 24.79
N TYR A 7 -6.54 -44.55 25.53
CA TYR A 7 -7.20 -43.31 25.08
C TYR A 7 -6.23 -42.13 24.98
N LEU A 8 -5.30 -42.00 25.92
CA LEU A 8 -4.25 -40.96 25.89
C LEU A 8 -3.29 -41.16 24.71
N PHE A 9 -2.90 -42.40 24.41
CA PHE A 9 -2.07 -42.72 23.25
C PHE A 9 -2.81 -42.46 21.93
N LEU A 10 -4.08 -42.85 21.80
CA LEU A 10 -4.90 -42.58 20.61
C LEU A 10 -5.12 -41.07 20.40
N LEU A 11 -5.39 -40.30 21.46
CA LEU A 11 -5.51 -38.85 21.39
C LEU A 11 -4.20 -38.19 20.95
N SER A 12 -3.06 -38.66 21.46
CA SER A 12 -1.75 -38.16 21.04
C SER A 12 -1.48 -38.45 19.55
N PHE A 13 -1.82 -39.64 19.06
CA PHE A 13 -1.70 -39.99 17.65
C PHE A 13 -2.64 -39.18 16.76
N ILE A 14 -3.89 -38.94 17.18
CA ILE A 14 -4.86 -38.12 16.44
C ILE A 14 -4.40 -36.66 16.39
N CYS A 15 -3.84 -36.10 17.46
CA CYS A 15 -3.27 -34.74 17.46
C CYS A 15 -2.01 -34.63 16.60
N ILE A 16 -1.17 -35.66 16.57
CA ILE A 16 0.00 -35.72 15.69
C ILE A 16 -0.44 -35.85 14.22
N TYR A 17 -1.41 -36.71 13.92
CA TYR A 17 -1.95 -36.88 12.56
C TYR A 17 -2.72 -35.64 12.09
N ALA A 18 -3.43 -34.94 12.96
CA ALA A 18 -4.11 -33.68 12.65
C ALA A 18 -3.13 -32.53 12.40
N ASN A 19 -1.99 -32.48 13.08
CA ASN A 19 -0.90 -31.53 12.77
C ASN A 19 -0.16 -31.90 11.48
N ILE A 20 -0.03 -33.19 11.16
CA ILE A 20 0.60 -33.66 9.91
C ILE A 20 -0.33 -33.41 8.71
N ASN A 21 -1.66 -33.42 8.90
CA ASN A 21 -2.66 -33.21 7.84
C ASN A 21 -3.33 -31.83 7.82
N SER A 22 -2.99 -30.90 8.72
CA SER A 22 -3.37 -29.50 8.52
C SER A 22 -2.49 -28.92 7.42
N ASN A 23 -2.81 -29.23 6.17
CA ASN A 23 -2.42 -28.43 5.03
C ASN A 23 -3.13 -27.08 5.17
N ASN A 24 -2.65 -26.23 6.07
CA ASN A 24 -3.08 -24.85 6.17
C ASN A 24 -2.57 -24.16 4.90
N ILE A 25 -3.39 -24.17 3.85
CA ILE A 25 -3.12 -23.44 2.63
C ILE A 25 -3.05 -21.97 3.01
N HIS A 26 -1.84 -21.43 3.05
CA HIS A 26 -1.61 -20.00 3.25
C HIS A 26 -1.89 -19.28 1.94
N TYR A 27 -3.09 -18.72 1.80
CA TYR A 27 -3.40 -17.89 0.65
C TYR A 27 -2.46 -16.67 0.64
N PRO A 28 -1.74 -16.41 -0.47
CA PRO A 28 -0.92 -15.21 -0.58
C PRO A 28 -1.78 -13.95 -0.50
N ALA A 29 -1.22 -12.89 0.08
CA ALA A 29 -1.90 -11.62 0.27
C ALA A 29 -1.18 -10.46 -0.44
N ILE A 30 -1.97 -9.65 -1.15
CA ILE A 30 -1.54 -8.37 -1.72
C ILE A 30 -2.19 -7.24 -0.92
N PHE A 31 -1.35 -6.36 -0.38
CA PHE A 31 -1.74 -5.21 0.42
C PHE A 31 -1.87 -3.96 -0.45
N ILE A 32 -3.01 -3.29 -0.37
CA ILE A 32 -3.26 -2.02 -1.06
C ILE A 32 -3.47 -0.91 -0.02
N PRO A 33 -2.53 0.03 0.12
CA PRO A 33 -2.56 1.04 1.18
C PRO A 33 -3.67 2.06 0.98
N GLY A 34 -3.95 2.84 2.03
CA GLY A 34 -4.82 4.01 1.94
C GLY A 34 -4.08 5.25 1.42
N ASN A 35 -4.80 6.38 1.39
CA ASN A 35 -4.21 7.68 1.07
C ASN A 35 -3.08 8.02 2.07
N GLY A 36 -1.90 8.39 1.58
CA GLY A 36 -0.71 8.64 2.39
C GLY A 36 -0.01 7.39 2.94
N GLY A 37 -0.51 6.18 2.65
CA GLY A 37 -0.08 4.92 3.26
C GLY A 37 1.11 4.23 2.58
N SER A 38 1.87 4.95 1.74
CA SER A 38 3.09 4.46 1.13
C SER A 38 4.10 5.58 0.96
N GLN A 39 5.38 5.26 0.79
CA GLN A 39 6.40 6.26 0.47
C GLN A 39 6.20 6.87 -0.93
N ILE A 40 6.67 8.11 -1.12
CA ILE A 40 6.83 8.79 -2.42
C ILE A 40 8.24 9.35 -2.49
N TRP A 41 8.93 9.07 -3.59
CA TRP A 41 10.25 9.62 -3.88
C TRP A 41 10.16 10.65 -4.99
N ALA A 42 11.05 11.65 -4.94
CA ALA A 42 11.12 12.71 -5.92
C ALA A 42 12.55 12.95 -6.40
N ARG A 43 12.69 13.41 -7.64
CA ARG A 43 13.95 13.93 -8.20
C ARG A 43 13.68 15.31 -8.79
N LEU A 44 14.58 16.27 -8.52
CA LEU A 44 14.39 17.66 -8.94
C LEU A 44 15.39 18.04 -10.03
N ASN A 45 14.89 18.67 -11.07
CA ASN A 45 15.66 19.32 -12.12
C ASN A 45 14.92 20.57 -12.62
N ARG A 46 14.78 21.55 -11.73
CA ARG A 46 13.91 22.72 -11.93
C ARG A 46 14.68 23.91 -12.48
N THR A 47 14.13 24.49 -13.53
CA THR A 47 14.52 25.80 -14.07
C THR A 47 13.60 26.93 -13.61
N THR A 48 12.44 26.57 -13.05
CA THR A 48 11.40 27.50 -12.59
C THR A 48 11.68 28.05 -11.19
N PRO A 49 11.15 29.24 -10.85
CA PRO A 49 11.23 29.78 -9.50
C PRO A 49 10.67 28.82 -8.46
N THR A 50 11.31 28.81 -7.29
CA THR A 50 10.87 28.10 -6.08
C THR A 50 10.22 29.08 -5.12
N PRO A 51 9.38 28.62 -4.15
CA PRO A 51 8.73 29.51 -3.18
C PRO A 51 9.72 30.35 -2.38
N HIS A 52 10.84 29.74 -2.02
CA HIS A 52 11.92 30.38 -1.25
C HIS A 52 13.28 30.11 -1.89
N PHE A 53 14.25 30.97 -1.59
CA PHE A 53 15.63 30.86 -2.11
C PHE A 53 16.36 29.61 -1.60
N PHE A 54 15.97 29.09 -0.44
CA PHE A 54 16.56 27.91 0.18
C PHE A 54 15.93 26.59 -0.30
N CYS A 55 14.83 26.63 -1.06
CA CYS A 55 14.26 25.42 -1.63
C CYS A 55 15.18 24.87 -2.73
N ALA A 56 15.52 23.59 -2.65
CA ALA A 56 16.34 22.93 -3.66
C ALA A 56 15.65 22.92 -5.04
N ARG A 57 16.43 23.22 -6.08
CA ARG A 57 16.00 23.11 -7.49
C ARG A 57 16.50 21.85 -8.17
N HIS A 58 17.62 21.32 -7.69
CA HIS A 58 18.25 20.12 -8.21
C HIS A 58 18.49 19.14 -7.08
N SER A 59 18.15 17.88 -7.31
CA SER A 59 18.43 16.77 -6.41
C SER A 59 18.47 15.48 -7.22
N ASP A 60 19.20 14.48 -6.73
CA ASP A 60 18.88 13.10 -7.11
C ASP A 60 17.60 12.64 -6.37
N TRP A 61 17.24 11.37 -6.51
CA TRP A 61 16.12 10.76 -5.80
C TRP A 61 16.24 10.92 -4.29
N PHE A 62 15.20 11.45 -3.66
CA PHE A 62 15.05 11.54 -2.22
C PHE A 62 13.62 11.17 -1.80
N GLU A 63 13.46 10.78 -0.55
CA GLU A 63 12.16 10.52 0.05
C GLU A 63 11.41 11.84 0.29
N LEU A 64 10.40 12.10 -0.55
CA LEU A 64 9.52 13.25 -0.44
C LEU A 64 8.44 13.01 0.62
N TRP A 65 7.90 11.79 0.65
CA TRP A 65 6.92 11.37 1.65
C TRP A 65 7.30 9.98 2.19
N PHE A 66 7.41 9.77 3.49
CA PHE A 66 7.21 10.71 4.60
C PHE A 66 8.54 11.09 5.23
N ASN A 67 8.82 12.39 5.26
CA ASN A 67 10.02 12.92 5.90
C ASN A 67 9.62 14.08 6.81
N VAL A 68 9.63 13.84 8.13
CA VAL A 68 9.23 14.85 9.14
C VAL A 68 10.00 16.16 9.02
N ARG A 69 11.25 16.13 8.54
CA ARG A 69 12.07 17.33 8.40
C ARG A 69 11.50 18.25 7.32
N LEU A 70 10.89 17.68 6.28
CA LEU A 70 10.24 18.43 5.21
C LEU A 70 8.91 19.06 5.63
N LEU A 71 8.39 18.72 6.82
CA LEU A 71 7.13 19.25 7.35
C LEU A 71 7.35 20.36 8.41
N LEU A 72 8.59 20.73 8.70
CA LEU A 72 8.88 21.83 9.62
C LEU A 72 8.42 23.17 9.04
N PRO A 73 7.94 24.12 9.87
CA PRO A 73 7.35 25.39 9.40
C PRO A 73 8.23 26.18 8.42
N GLU A 74 9.55 26.09 8.56
CA GLU A 74 10.52 26.81 7.74
C GLU A 74 10.69 26.22 6.33
N VAL A 75 10.36 24.93 6.13
CA VAL A 75 10.62 24.22 4.87
C VAL A 75 9.39 23.57 4.24
N ILE A 76 8.24 23.59 4.93
CA ILE A 76 6.99 22.99 4.47
C ILE A 76 6.53 23.54 3.11
N ASP A 77 6.81 24.81 2.81
CA ASP A 77 6.49 25.39 1.51
C ASP A 77 7.26 24.72 0.35
N CYS A 78 8.51 24.31 0.59
CA CYS A 78 9.27 23.55 -0.41
C CYS A 78 8.66 22.16 -0.62
N PHE A 79 8.22 21.50 0.46
CA PHE A 79 7.52 20.21 0.39
C PHE A 79 6.20 20.33 -0.40
N ILE A 80 5.36 21.31 -0.05
CA ILE A 80 4.07 21.56 -0.72
C ILE A 80 4.29 21.80 -2.21
N ASP A 81 5.27 22.63 -2.57
CA ASP A 81 5.57 22.95 -3.98
C ASP A 81 6.08 21.74 -4.77
N ASN A 82 6.80 20.82 -4.12
CA ASN A 82 7.27 19.58 -4.74
C ASN A 82 6.19 18.48 -4.80
N MET A 83 5.24 18.48 -3.86
CA MET A 83 4.19 17.47 -3.75
C MET A 83 2.97 17.79 -4.61
N ARG A 84 2.66 19.08 -4.85
CA ARG A 84 1.44 19.51 -5.54
C ARG A 84 1.39 19.05 -7.00
N LEU A 85 0.16 18.89 -7.49
CA LEU A 85 -0.15 18.57 -8.88
C LEU A 85 -0.71 19.79 -9.60
N THR A 86 -0.49 19.87 -10.91
CA THR A 86 -1.16 20.84 -11.80
C THR A 86 -2.27 20.14 -12.56
N TYR A 87 -3.49 20.69 -12.50
CA TYR A 87 -4.64 20.16 -13.22
C TYR A 87 -4.85 20.86 -14.56
N ASN A 88 -4.98 20.09 -15.63
CA ASN A 88 -5.29 20.60 -16.96
C ASN A 88 -6.80 20.45 -17.23
N SER A 89 -7.50 21.58 -17.36
CA SER A 89 -8.96 21.61 -17.55
C SER A 89 -9.43 21.10 -18.91
N THR A 90 -8.55 21.03 -19.91
CA THR A 90 -8.85 20.50 -21.24
C THR A 90 -8.72 18.98 -21.26
N THR A 91 -7.59 18.44 -20.79
CA THR A 91 -7.35 16.99 -20.77
C THR A 91 -8.03 16.29 -19.60
N LYS A 92 -8.46 17.05 -18.58
CA LYS A 92 -9.02 16.57 -17.31
C LYS A 92 -8.03 15.71 -16.50
N LYS A 93 -6.73 15.87 -16.74
CA LYS A 93 -5.66 15.11 -16.09
C LYS A 93 -4.75 15.99 -15.24
N THR A 94 -4.04 15.36 -14.33
CA THR A 94 -3.02 15.94 -13.46
C THR A 94 -1.60 15.60 -13.94
N SER A 95 -0.68 16.53 -13.73
CA SER A 95 0.75 16.35 -13.95
C SER A 95 1.54 16.85 -12.75
N ASN A 96 2.76 16.34 -12.58
CA ASN A 96 3.73 16.97 -11.69
C ASN A 96 4.11 18.36 -12.25
N LEU A 97 4.75 19.18 -11.41
CA LEU A 97 5.40 20.40 -11.88
C LEU A 97 6.55 20.07 -12.83
N GLU A 98 6.83 20.99 -13.74
CA GLU A 98 8.00 20.92 -14.62
C GLU A 98 9.29 20.82 -13.80
N GLY A 99 10.13 19.84 -14.15
CA GLY A 99 11.38 19.57 -13.45
C GLY A 99 11.20 18.78 -12.15
N ILE A 100 10.04 18.15 -11.91
CA ILE A 100 9.83 17.26 -10.76
C ILE A 100 9.37 15.88 -11.24
N ASP A 101 10.25 14.90 -11.08
CA ASP A 101 9.92 13.50 -11.29
C ASP A 101 9.46 12.87 -9.97
N ILE A 102 8.46 12.01 -10.06
CA ILE A 102 7.90 11.29 -8.90
C ILE A 102 7.96 9.79 -9.17
N GLN A 103 8.35 9.04 -8.16
CA GLN A 103 8.36 7.58 -8.17
C GLN A 103 7.69 7.04 -6.91
N ILE A 104 6.94 5.95 -7.09
CA ILE A 104 6.36 5.18 -5.99
C ILE A 104 7.20 3.91 -5.79
N PRO A 105 8.05 3.86 -4.75
CA PRO A 105 8.97 2.75 -4.56
C PRO A 105 8.29 1.52 -3.93
N GLY A 106 8.93 0.37 -4.09
CA GLY A 106 8.58 -0.86 -3.35
C GLY A 106 7.37 -1.63 -3.91
N PHE A 107 7.02 -1.43 -5.19
CA PHE A 107 5.93 -2.20 -5.81
C PHE A 107 6.27 -3.71 -5.83
N GLY A 108 5.36 -4.53 -5.29
CA GLY A 108 5.54 -5.96 -5.07
C GLY A 108 6.21 -6.32 -3.73
N GLU A 109 6.90 -5.39 -3.10
CA GLU A 109 7.51 -5.54 -1.78
C GLU A 109 6.64 -4.92 -0.69
N THR A 110 6.98 -5.13 0.58
CA THR A 110 6.16 -4.63 1.70
C THR A 110 6.77 -3.45 2.46
N SER A 111 8.08 -3.22 2.35
CA SER A 111 8.80 -2.25 3.20
C SER A 111 8.19 -0.84 3.16
N THR A 112 7.83 -0.34 1.96
CA THR A 112 7.33 1.02 1.74
C THR A 112 5.89 1.24 2.15
N ILE A 113 5.17 0.17 2.52
CA ILE A 113 3.80 0.20 3.05
C ILE A 113 3.74 -0.28 4.52
N GLU A 114 4.80 -0.96 5.00
CA GLU A 114 4.98 -1.26 6.41
C GLU A 114 5.23 0.02 7.20
N TYR A 115 6.14 0.86 6.67
CA TYR A 115 6.48 2.17 7.20
C TYR A 115 6.49 3.19 6.07
N PHE A 116 5.75 4.28 6.23
CA PHE A 116 5.75 5.37 5.24
C PHE A 116 6.92 6.34 5.41
N ASP A 117 7.81 6.14 6.40
CA ASP A 117 9.09 6.84 6.59
C ASP A 117 10.24 5.82 6.54
N SER A 118 11.27 6.04 5.73
CA SER A 118 12.40 5.11 5.57
C SER A 118 13.18 4.82 6.86
N SER A 119 13.19 5.76 7.82
CA SER A 119 13.80 5.55 9.14
C SER A 119 13.10 4.47 9.96
N SER A 120 11.89 4.06 9.57
CA SER A 120 11.09 3.01 10.19
C SER A 120 10.79 3.24 11.68
N TYR A 121 10.77 4.51 12.11
CA TYR A 121 10.35 4.87 13.46
C TYR A 121 8.88 4.51 13.72
N SER A 122 8.53 4.29 14.99
CA SER A 122 7.20 3.80 15.37
C SER A 122 6.05 4.72 14.94
N TYR A 123 6.28 6.03 14.80
CA TYR A 123 5.25 6.97 14.36
C TYR A 123 4.83 6.77 12.90
N SER A 124 5.70 6.16 12.06
CA SER A 124 5.39 5.88 10.66
C SER A 124 4.91 4.45 10.42
N SER A 125 4.79 3.66 11.48
CA SER A 125 4.28 2.28 11.44
C SER A 125 2.84 2.25 10.94
N TYR A 126 2.64 1.57 9.82
CA TYR A 126 1.34 1.43 9.18
C TYR A 126 0.93 -0.04 9.05
N PHE A 127 1.29 -0.75 7.96
CA PHE A 127 1.03 -2.19 7.88
C PHE A 127 2.04 -3.06 8.63
N ALA A 128 3.11 -2.48 9.18
CA ALA A 128 4.17 -3.24 9.88
C ALA A 128 3.64 -4.23 10.94
N PRO A 129 2.68 -3.88 11.82
CA PRO A 129 2.18 -4.82 12.83
C PRO A 129 1.46 -6.02 12.23
N MET A 130 0.69 -5.80 11.15
CA MET A 130 -0.05 -6.85 10.46
C MET A 130 0.89 -7.78 9.69
N ILE A 131 1.82 -7.20 8.93
CA ILE A 131 2.79 -7.96 8.13
C ILE A 131 3.73 -8.74 9.05
N ARG A 132 4.16 -8.17 10.17
CA ARG A 132 4.95 -8.90 11.18
C ARG A 132 4.19 -10.09 11.74
N SER A 133 2.91 -9.92 12.09
CA SER A 133 2.07 -11.02 12.58
C SER A 133 1.93 -12.14 11.55
N LEU A 134 1.69 -11.81 10.28
CA LEU A 134 1.62 -12.81 9.21
C LEU A 134 2.94 -13.54 9.01
N VAL A 135 4.07 -12.83 9.11
CA VAL A 135 5.40 -13.46 9.03
C VAL A 135 5.62 -14.45 10.17
N THR A 136 5.15 -14.16 11.39
CA THR A 136 5.20 -15.15 12.49
C THR A 136 4.33 -16.38 12.25
N LEU A 137 3.36 -16.29 11.33
CA LEU A 137 2.50 -17.38 10.89
C LEU A 137 3.04 -18.12 9.66
N GLY A 138 4.29 -17.88 9.25
CA GLY A 138 4.94 -18.59 8.15
C GLY A 138 4.87 -17.89 6.78
N TYR A 139 4.34 -16.66 6.72
CA TYR A 139 4.39 -15.88 5.51
C TYR A 139 5.79 -15.27 5.25
N THR A 140 6.13 -15.08 3.98
CA THR A 140 7.38 -14.51 3.48
C THR A 140 7.10 -13.27 2.63
N ARG A 141 7.68 -12.13 3.05
CA ARG A 141 7.68 -10.86 2.29
C ARG A 141 8.25 -11.07 0.89
N GLY A 142 7.69 -10.40 -0.10
CA GLY A 142 8.13 -10.52 -1.49
C GLY A 142 7.73 -11.84 -2.16
N ILE A 143 7.09 -12.79 -1.46
CA ILE A 143 6.62 -14.05 -2.03
C ILE A 143 5.11 -14.20 -1.87
N ASN A 144 4.63 -14.46 -0.66
CA ASN A 144 3.20 -14.58 -0.35
C ASN A 144 2.65 -13.39 0.46
N LEU A 145 3.50 -12.41 0.78
CA LEU A 145 3.09 -11.07 1.21
C LEU A 145 3.69 -10.04 0.25
N ARG A 146 2.83 -9.28 -0.41
CA ARG A 146 3.23 -8.32 -1.44
C ARG A 146 2.51 -7.00 -1.18
N GLY A 147 3.16 -5.87 -1.48
CA GLY A 147 2.54 -4.55 -1.43
C GLY A 147 2.28 -3.99 -2.82
N ALA A 148 1.18 -3.25 -2.98
CA ALA A 148 0.85 -2.52 -4.19
C ALA A 148 0.68 -1.03 -3.87
N PRO A 149 1.76 -0.31 -3.54
CA PRO A 149 1.73 1.13 -3.37
C PRO A 149 1.41 1.83 -4.71
N TYR A 150 0.79 3.00 -4.62
CA TYR A 150 0.38 3.81 -5.77
C TYR A 150 0.58 5.30 -5.48
N ASP A 151 0.51 6.14 -6.52
CA ASP A 151 0.56 7.59 -6.33
C ASP A 151 -0.78 8.07 -5.76
N PHE A 152 -0.88 8.12 -4.44
CA PHE A 152 -2.11 8.47 -3.73
C PHE A 152 -2.58 9.92 -3.95
N ARG A 153 -1.79 10.74 -4.66
CA ARG A 153 -2.15 12.10 -5.02
C ARG A 153 -3.11 12.16 -6.22
N ARG A 154 -3.15 11.10 -7.04
CA ARG A 154 -3.88 11.04 -8.31
C ARG A 154 -5.20 10.30 -8.21
N GLY A 155 -6.14 10.67 -9.09
CA GLY A 155 -7.43 9.99 -9.24
C GLY A 155 -7.29 8.56 -9.78
N LEU A 156 -8.34 7.76 -9.64
CA LEU A 156 -8.40 6.37 -10.12
C LEU A 156 -8.25 6.26 -11.65
N ASP A 157 -8.74 7.26 -12.37
CA ASP A 157 -8.75 7.38 -13.83
C ASP A 157 -7.40 7.77 -14.43
N GLU A 158 -6.39 7.98 -13.59
CA GLU A 158 -5.04 8.39 -13.99
C GLU A 158 -3.97 7.35 -13.62
N GLN A 159 -4.37 6.10 -13.40
CA GLN A 159 -3.55 5.06 -12.76
C GLN A 159 -3.35 3.83 -13.65
N ASP A 160 -3.40 3.99 -14.98
CA ASP A 160 -3.29 2.89 -15.95
C ASP A 160 -2.05 2.02 -15.71
N ASP A 161 -0.89 2.64 -15.48
CA ASP A 161 0.36 1.92 -15.21
C ASP A 161 0.27 1.11 -13.91
N TYR A 162 -0.29 1.69 -12.85
CA TYR A 162 -0.51 0.98 -11.59
C TYR A 162 -1.47 -0.20 -11.75
N LEU A 163 -2.58 -0.02 -12.48
CA LEU A 163 -3.58 -1.06 -12.70
C LEU A 163 -3.02 -2.21 -13.55
N ASN A 164 -2.22 -1.90 -14.56
CA ASN A 164 -1.50 -2.89 -15.36
C ASN A 164 -0.48 -3.65 -14.52
N ASN A 165 0.32 -2.94 -13.72
CA ASN A 165 1.29 -3.54 -12.81
C ASN A 165 0.61 -4.39 -11.72
N LEU A 166 -0.58 -4.01 -11.24
CA LEU A 166 -1.36 -4.80 -10.28
C LEU A 166 -1.81 -6.13 -10.89
N THR A 167 -2.21 -6.13 -12.17
CA THR A 167 -2.51 -7.36 -12.90
C THR A 167 -1.30 -8.28 -12.98
N GLN A 168 -0.12 -7.73 -13.30
CA GLN A 168 1.11 -8.52 -13.33
C GLN A 168 1.50 -9.03 -11.94
N LEU A 169 1.33 -8.22 -10.90
CA LEU A 169 1.60 -8.61 -9.51
C LEU A 169 0.71 -9.77 -9.08
N VAL A 170 -0.57 -9.74 -9.44
CA VAL A 170 -1.51 -10.83 -9.19
C VAL A 170 -1.04 -12.13 -9.85
N ILE A 171 -0.68 -12.08 -11.14
CA ILE A 171 -0.21 -13.26 -11.88
C ILE A 171 1.11 -13.79 -11.28
N ASP A 172 2.10 -12.91 -11.06
CA ASP A 172 3.39 -13.28 -10.46
C ASP A 172 3.23 -13.91 -9.07
N THR A 173 2.38 -13.33 -8.24
CA THR A 173 2.12 -13.83 -6.89
C THR A 173 1.40 -15.18 -6.93
N TYR A 174 0.46 -15.38 -7.86
CA TYR A 174 -0.21 -16.66 -8.04
C TYR A 174 0.78 -17.77 -8.44
N GLU A 175 1.61 -17.53 -9.46
CA GLU A 175 2.57 -18.53 -9.95
C GLU A 175 3.66 -18.84 -8.91
N LYS A 176 4.15 -17.84 -8.16
CA LYS A 176 5.13 -18.04 -7.07
C LYS A 176 4.60 -18.85 -5.89
N ASN A 177 3.28 -18.96 -5.75
CA ASN A 177 2.63 -19.58 -4.59
C ASN A 177 1.84 -20.83 -4.99
N ASN A 178 2.43 -21.68 -5.83
CA ASN A 178 1.83 -22.94 -6.27
C ASN A 178 0.42 -22.77 -6.84
N GLN A 179 0.20 -21.68 -7.60
CA GLN A 179 -1.09 -21.41 -8.22
C GLN A 179 -2.23 -21.26 -7.20
N THR A 180 -1.89 -20.70 -6.04
CA THR A 180 -2.85 -20.42 -4.97
C THR A 180 -3.47 -19.04 -5.18
N LYS A 181 -4.80 -18.98 -5.09
CA LYS A 181 -5.57 -17.74 -5.23
C LYS A 181 -5.18 -16.70 -4.19
N ILE A 182 -5.34 -15.43 -4.53
CA ILE A 182 -4.84 -14.30 -3.74
C ILE A 182 -5.94 -13.66 -2.91
N ILE A 183 -5.59 -13.24 -1.70
CA ILE A 183 -6.41 -12.37 -0.86
C ILE A 183 -5.93 -10.93 -1.05
N PHE A 184 -6.82 -10.02 -1.42
CA PHE A 184 -6.53 -8.59 -1.27
C PHE A 184 -6.78 -8.15 0.16
N ILE A 185 -5.83 -7.44 0.76
CA ILE A 185 -6.02 -6.73 2.03
C ILE A 185 -5.91 -5.25 1.73
N THR A 186 -7.02 -4.53 1.88
CA THR A 186 -7.09 -3.12 1.52
C THR A 186 -7.39 -2.27 2.75
N HIS A 187 -6.90 -1.04 2.75
CA HIS A 187 -7.26 -0.05 3.77
C HIS A 187 -7.71 1.26 3.15
N SER A 188 -8.82 1.81 3.65
CA SER A 188 -9.34 3.11 3.26
C SER A 188 -9.41 3.25 1.73
N MET A 189 -8.74 4.24 1.14
CA MET A 189 -8.71 4.50 -0.31
C MET A 189 -8.20 3.31 -1.14
N GLY A 190 -7.40 2.39 -0.58
CA GLY A 190 -6.99 1.17 -1.26
C GLY A 190 -8.17 0.24 -1.61
N GLY A 191 -9.28 0.32 -0.87
CA GLY A 191 -10.50 -0.44 -1.13
C GLY A 191 -11.15 -0.03 -2.47
N PRO A 192 -11.52 1.25 -2.65
CA PRO A 192 -11.97 1.77 -3.94
C PRO A 192 -11.01 1.48 -5.12
N PHE A 193 -9.69 1.58 -4.91
CA PHE A 193 -8.69 1.21 -5.93
C PHE A 193 -8.78 -0.26 -6.34
N ALA A 194 -8.82 -1.17 -5.35
CA ALA A 194 -8.99 -2.60 -5.60
C ALA A 194 -10.31 -2.90 -6.31
N LEU A 195 -11.41 -2.27 -5.88
CA LEU A 195 -12.73 -2.44 -6.48
C LEU A 195 -12.75 -1.96 -7.94
N TYR A 196 -12.18 -0.79 -8.21
CA TYR A 196 -12.07 -0.23 -9.55
C TYR A 196 -11.30 -1.18 -10.49
N TRP A 197 -10.18 -1.73 -10.02
CA TRP A 197 -9.43 -2.75 -10.77
C TRP A 197 -10.23 -4.04 -10.98
N LEU A 198 -10.91 -4.55 -9.94
CA LEU A 198 -11.73 -5.77 -10.03
C LEU A 198 -12.87 -5.66 -11.04
N HIS A 199 -13.46 -4.47 -11.19
CA HIS A 199 -14.50 -4.21 -12.20
C HIS A 199 -13.99 -4.27 -13.64
N GLN A 200 -12.68 -4.09 -13.85
CA GLN A 200 -12.06 -4.18 -15.18
C GLN A 200 -11.64 -5.61 -15.54
N GLN A 201 -11.63 -6.53 -14.56
CA GLN A 201 -11.26 -7.92 -14.80
C GLN A 201 -12.45 -8.77 -15.23
N THR A 202 -12.20 -9.74 -16.13
CA THR A 202 -13.20 -10.73 -16.51
C THR A 202 -13.57 -11.63 -15.32
N ASN A 203 -14.75 -12.25 -15.36
CA ASN A 203 -15.15 -13.21 -14.33
C ASN A 203 -14.20 -14.41 -14.28
N SER A 204 -13.77 -14.93 -15.44
CA SER A 204 -12.80 -16.03 -15.50
C SER A 204 -11.44 -15.67 -14.88
N PHE A 205 -10.99 -14.41 -15.04
CA PHE A 205 -9.77 -13.94 -14.39
C PHE A 205 -9.94 -13.93 -12.86
N LYS A 206 -11.03 -13.34 -12.36
CA LYS A 206 -11.31 -13.28 -10.91
C LYS A 206 -11.45 -14.66 -10.30
N GLU A 207 -12.18 -15.56 -10.97
CA GLU A 207 -12.34 -16.95 -10.53
C GLU A 207 -11.01 -17.71 -10.49
N LYS A 208 -10.10 -17.44 -11.43
CA LYS A 208 -8.77 -18.07 -11.45
C LYS A 208 -7.86 -17.54 -10.34
N TYR A 209 -7.73 -16.21 -10.22
CA TYR A 209 -6.65 -15.60 -9.43
C TYR A 209 -7.07 -15.09 -8.06
N ILE A 210 -8.34 -14.75 -7.83
CA ILE A 210 -8.77 -14.03 -6.63
C ILE A 210 -9.56 -14.97 -5.71
N HIS A 211 -9.13 -15.05 -4.45
CA HIS A 211 -9.82 -15.79 -3.40
C HIS A 211 -10.86 -14.91 -2.72
N SER A 212 -10.43 -13.78 -2.17
CA SER A 212 -11.27 -12.85 -1.43
C SER A 212 -10.62 -11.47 -1.33
N MET A 213 -11.40 -10.50 -0.85
CA MET A 213 -10.93 -9.14 -0.57
C MET A 213 -11.39 -8.75 0.83
N ILE A 214 -10.42 -8.54 1.72
CA ILE A 214 -10.62 -8.05 3.08
C ILE A 214 -10.46 -6.54 3.06
N ASN A 215 -11.55 -5.83 3.33
CA ASN A 215 -11.59 -4.37 3.31
C ASN A 215 -11.59 -3.79 4.71
N ILE A 216 -10.64 -2.89 4.99
CA ILE A 216 -10.52 -2.19 6.26
C ILE A 216 -10.90 -0.73 6.05
N ALA A 217 -12.10 -0.33 6.51
CA ALA A 217 -12.56 1.06 6.49
C ALA A 217 -12.58 1.75 5.11
N ALA A 218 -12.97 1.02 4.06
CA ALA A 218 -13.09 1.58 2.71
C ALA A 218 -14.24 2.62 2.61
N PRO A 219 -13.97 3.84 2.10
CA PRO A 219 -14.96 4.90 1.99
C PRO A 219 -15.81 4.76 0.71
N TRP A 220 -16.65 3.72 0.64
CA TRP A 220 -17.42 3.39 -0.59
C TRP A 220 -18.26 4.55 -1.14
N GLY A 221 -18.90 5.32 -0.25
CA GLY A 221 -19.69 6.51 -0.59
C GLY A 221 -18.94 7.83 -0.42
N GLY A 222 -17.61 7.78 -0.28
CA GLY A 222 -16.80 8.93 0.12
C GLY A 222 -16.76 9.16 1.63
N ALA A 223 -16.15 10.28 2.03
CA ALA A 223 -15.99 10.66 3.43
C ALA A 223 -16.16 12.16 3.64
N ILE A 224 -16.95 12.57 4.64
CA ILE A 224 -17.23 13.98 4.94
C ILE A 224 -15.96 14.77 5.32
N LYS A 225 -14.93 14.07 5.81
CA LYS A 225 -13.62 14.67 6.14
C LYS A 225 -12.99 15.38 4.93
N ALA A 226 -13.22 14.89 3.71
CA ALA A 226 -12.73 15.55 2.50
C ALA A 226 -13.37 16.93 2.29
N LEU A 227 -14.65 17.10 2.63
CA LEU A 227 -15.32 18.41 2.54
C LEU A 227 -14.70 19.42 3.51
N ARG A 228 -14.43 19.01 4.74
CA ARG A 228 -13.73 19.86 5.73
C ARG A 228 -12.33 20.24 5.24
N LEU A 229 -11.57 19.26 4.74
CA LEU A 229 -10.23 19.49 4.19
C LEU A 229 -10.26 20.58 3.11
N MET A 230 -11.20 20.50 2.17
CA MET A 230 -11.31 21.49 1.09
C MET A 230 -11.76 22.87 1.58
N ALA A 231 -12.59 22.93 2.64
CA ALA A 231 -13.15 24.18 3.14
C ALA A 231 -12.19 24.96 4.04
N SER A 232 -11.43 24.28 4.91
CA SER A 232 -10.62 24.92 5.96
C SER A 232 -9.20 24.39 6.09
N GLY A 233 -8.81 23.41 5.26
CA GLY A 233 -7.63 22.59 5.52
C GLY A 233 -7.85 21.56 6.64
N ASP A 234 -6.87 20.66 6.78
CA ASP A 234 -6.78 19.67 7.84
C ASP A 234 -5.29 19.50 8.20
N ASN A 235 -4.94 19.66 9.48
CA ASN A 235 -3.59 19.43 10.00
C ASN A 235 -3.39 17.97 10.42
N ILE A 236 -4.38 17.09 10.21
CA ILE A 236 -4.31 15.65 10.52
C ILE A 236 -3.93 15.44 12.00
N ASP A 237 -4.50 16.28 12.87
CA ASP A 237 -4.27 16.27 14.31
C ASP A 237 -2.81 16.49 14.75
N VAL A 238 -1.94 17.02 13.86
CA VAL A 238 -0.61 17.50 14.22
C VAL A 238 -0.77 18.78 15.04
N ARG A 239 -0.42 18.72 16.33
CA ARG A 239 -0.45 19.86 17.24
C ARG A 239 0.78 20.74 17.00
N TYR A 240 0.56 22.03 16.78
CA TYR A 240 1.59 23.08 16.78
C TYR A 240 1.92 23.51 18.20
#